data_AF-A0A496TSB0-F1
#
_entry.id   AF-A0A496TSB0-F1
#
_cell.length_a   1.000
_cell.length_b   1.000
_cell.length_c   1.000
_cell.angle_alpha   90.00
_cell.angle_beta   90.00
_cell.angle_gamma   90.00
#
_symmetry.space_group_name_H-M   'P 1'
#
loop_
_entity.id
_entity.type
_entity.pdbx_description
1 polymer ?
#
loop_
_entity_poly.entity_id
_entity_poly.type
_entity_poly.pdbx_seq_one_letter_code
_entity_poly.pdbx_strand_id
1 'polypeptide(L)'
;MNLNYAQQKKSSYLQWFIGGGVTLAIISVLVIRTLMMQGLPYDEMFLSSYALVDSLEIPPRPGIAGIIITGPKIEPVYFKIDVQRAGLRKLDWDEIVAWDRTADVKIRATITDDGSLVFDEVTDVYCPGHTSAGRIIASVVKTWAYTPYKTGTIRFWFNVASTGQKLTIDVRGLKRKPGIPGKIDVFNGLLYYIDGLSRRDVNSNGIVRF
;
A
#
# COMPACT_ATOMS: atom_id res chain seq x y z
N MET A 1 14.43 9.02 -81.79
CA MET A 1 14.20 7.64 -81.31
C MET A 1 14.02 7.69 -79.79
N ASN A 2 12.78 7.60 -79.31
CA ASN A 2 12.46 7.29 -77.91
C ASN A 2 11.07 6.64 -77.91
N LEU A 3 10.99 5.49 -78.57
CA LEU A 3 9.81 4.62 -78.66
C LEU A 3 9.35 4.11 -77.28
N ASN A 4 10.16 4.28 -76.23
CA ASN A 4 9.86 3.86 -74.86
C ASN A 4 8.80 4.72 -74.15
N TYR A 5 8.61 5.99 -74.51
CA TYR A 5 7.63 6.83 -73.78
C TYR A 5 6.17 6.53 -74.17
N ALA A 6 5.93 6.14 -75.43
CA ALA A 6 4.60 5.79 -75.92
C ALA A 6 4.14 4.41 -75.45
N GLN A 7 5.05 3.44 -75.34
CA GLN A 7 4.73 2.11 -74.82
C GLN A 7 4.41 2.12 -73.31
N GLN A 8 5.10 2.95 -72.52
CA GLN A 8 4.90 3.04 -71.07
C GLN A 8 3.54 3.68 -70.71
N LYS A 9 3.08 4.69 -71.46
CA LYS A 9 1.78 5.35 -71.23
C LYS A 9 0.59 4.43 -71.59
N LYS A 10 0.71 3.62 -72.65
CA LYS A 10 -0.32 2.66 -73.07
C LYS A 10 -0.52 1.51 -72.06
N SER A 11 0.57 1.08 -71.40
CA SER A 11 0.55 0.06 -70.34
C SER A 11 -0.20 0.54 -69.08
N SER A 12 0.06 1.77 -68.63
CA SER A 12 -0.60 2.33 -67.44
C SER A 12 -2.12 2.47 -67.61
N TYR A 13 -2.59 2.98 -68.76
CA TYR A 13 -4.03 3.10 -69.03
C TYR A 13 -4.72 1.74 -69.08
N LEU A 14 -4.08 0.73 -69.67
CA LEU A 14 -4.62 -0.63 -69.71
C LEU A 14 -4.77 -1.22 -68.29
N GLN A 15 -3.81 -0.96 -67.40
CA GLN A 15 -3.90 -1.38 -65.99
C GLN A 15 -5.02 -0.66 -65.23
N TRP A 16 -5.25 0.63 -65.48
CA TRP A 16 -6.38 1.35 -64.89
C TRP A 16 -7.74 0.87 -65.42
N PHE A 17 -7.84 0.52 -66.71
CA PHE A 17 -9.06 -0.08 -67.27
C PHE A 17 -9.33 -1.48 -66.73
N ILE A 18 -8.30 -2.32 -66.60
CA ILE A 18 -8.44 -3.66 -66.00
C ILE A 18 -8.81 -3.54 -64.52
N GLY A 19 -8.13 -2.67 -63.75
CA GLY A 19 -8.42 -2.45 -62.33
C GLY A 19 -9.84 -1.89 -62.10
N GLY A 20 -10.27 -0.94 -62.94
CA GLY A 20 -11.63 -0.39 -62.91
C GLY A 20 -12.70 -1.41 -63.29
N GLY A 21 -12.43 -2.27 -64.28
CA GLY A 21 -13.34 -3.35 -64.66
C GLY A 21 -13.51 -4.39 -63.55
N VAL A 22 -12.41 -4.79 -62.90
CA VAL A 22 -12.44 -5.76 -61.79
C VAL A 22 -13.19 -5.21 -60.59
N THR A 23 -12.99 -3.94 -60.23
CA THR A 23 -13.71 -3.32 -59.11
C THR A 23 -15.21 -3.19 -59.38
N LEU A 24 -15.60 -2.81 -60.60
CA LEU A 24 -17.02 -2.80 -61.00
C LEU A 24 -17.66 -4.19 -60.94
N ALA A 25 -16.94 -5.24 -61.36
CA ALA A 25 -17.43 -6.61 -61.27
C ALA A 25 -17.66 -7.05 -59.81
N ILE A 26 -16.74 -6.73 -58.90
CA ILE A 26 -16.86 -7.05 -57.47
C ILE A 26 -18.06 -6.33 -56.85
N ILE A 27 -18.22 -5.03 -57.13
CA ILE A 27 -19.36 -4.25 -56.63
C ILE A 27 -20.68 -4.82 -57.14
N SER A 28 -20.74 -5.19 -58.42
CA SER A 28 -21.93 -5.79 -59.03
C SER A 28 -22.32 -7.10 -58.35
N VAL A 29 -21.35 -7.98 -58.06
CA VAL A 29 -21.61 -9.25 -57.35
C VAL A 29 -22.13 -9.00 -55.94
N LEU A 30 -21.58 -8.03 -55.21
CA LEU A 30 -22.03 -7.69 -53.86
C LEU A 30 -23.46 -7.12 -53.86
N VAL A 31 -23.79 -6.25 -54.81
CA VAL A 31 -25.15 -5.70 -54.95
C VAL A 31 -26.15 -6.81 -55.27
N ILE A 32 -25.85 -7.69 -56.23
CA ILE A 32 -26.71 -8.83 -56.58
C ILE A 32 -26.92 -9.74 -55.36
N ARG A 33 -25.86 -10.07 -54.62
CA ARG A 33 -25.96 -10.88 -53.40
C ARG A 33 -26.89 -10.23 -52.37
N THR A 34 -26.78 -8.91 -52.20
CA THR A 34 -27.59 -8.18 -51.22
C THR A 34 -29.07 -8.17 -51.62
N LEU A 35 -29.36 -7.95 -52.91
CA LEU A 35 -30.72 -8.03 -53.43
C LEU A 35 -31.30 -9.45 -53.33
N MET A 36 -30.50 -10.50 -53.57
CA MET A 36 -30.94 -11.88 -53.38
C MET A 36 -31.25 -12.20 -51.91
N MET A 37 -30.50 -11.63 -50.96
CA MET A 37 -30.78 -11.83 -49.53
C MET A 37 -31.99 -11.04 -49.04
N GLN A 38 -32.35 -9.92 -49.68
CA GLN A 38 -33.56 -9.16 -49.34
C GLN A 38 -34.86 -9.84 -49.79
N GLY A 39 -34.79 -10.78 -50.75
CA GLY A 39 -35.93 -11.54 -51.23
C GLY A 39 -36.19 -12.86 -50.49
N LEU A 40 -35.36 -13.23 -49.50
CA LEU A 40 -35.60 -14.43 -48.71
C LEU A 40 -36.63 -14.15 -47.61
N PRO A 41 -37.76 -14.88 -47.55
CA PRO A 41 -38.67 -14.77 -46.42
C PRO A 41 -37.91 -15.17 -45.16
N TYR A 42 -38.07 -14.40 -44.08
CA TYR A 42 -37.62 -14.78 -42.76
C TYR A 42 -38.47 -15.98 -42.31
N ASP A 43 -38.03 -17.19 -42.66
CA ASP A 43 -38.56 -18.41 -42.06
C ASP A 43 -38.15 -18.39 -40.59
N GLU A 44 -39.07 -17.95 -39.74
CA GLU A 44 -39.00 -18.12 -38.31
C GLU A 44 -38.97 -19.63 -38.02
N MET A 45 -37.77 -20.19 -37.87
CA MET A 45 -37.58 -21.53 -37.32
C MET A 45 -38.01 -21.54 -35.85
N PHE A 46 -39.30 -21.66 -35.60
CA PHE A 46 -39.83 -22.08 -34.32
C PHE A 46 -39.47 -23.55 -34.09
N LEU A 47 -38.39 -23.80 -33.36
CA LEU A 47 -38.15 -25.09 -32.72
C LEU A 47 -39.22 -25.27 -31.62
N SER A 48 -40.17 -26.17 -31.83
CA SER A 48 -41.11 -26.58 -30.79
C SER A 48 -40.34 -27.18 -29.61
N SER A 49 -40.32 -26.48 -28.47
CA SER A 49 -39.57 -26.82 -27.25
C SER A 49 -40.16 -27.99 -26.44
N TYR A 50 -40.86 -28.93 -27.08
CA TYR A 50 -41.39 -30.12 -26.41
C TYR A 50 -40.41 -31.29 -26.51
N ALA A 51 -39.18 -31.08 -26.02
CA ALA A 51 -38.43 -32.20 -25.47
C ALA A 51 -38.93 -32.37 -24.03
N LEU A 52 -39.69 -33.44 -23.77
CA LEU A 52 -39.94 -33.89 -22.41
C LEU A 52 -38.57 -33.97 -21.72
N VAL A 53 -38.35 -33.11 -20.73
CA VAL A 53 -37.19 -33.20 -19.85
C VAL A 53 -37.38 -34.50 -19.08
N ASP A 54 -36.73 -35.56 -19.55
CA ASP A 54 -36.59 -36.80 -18.80
C ASP A 54 -35.72 -36.47 -17.58
N SER A 55 -36.39 -36.09 -16.48
CA SER A 55 -35.73 -35.72 -15.24
C SER A 55 -35.25 -36.99 -14.57
N LEU A 56 -34.07 -37.46 -14.99
CA LEU A 56 -33.33 -38.44 -14.22
C LEU A 56 -32.98 -37.77 -12.88
N GLU A 57 -33.67 -38.16 -11.80
CA GLU A 57 -33.31 -37.74 -10.44
C GLU A 57 -31.92 -38.31 -10.12
N ILE A 58 -30.90 -37.46 -10.28
CA ILE A 58 -29.55 -37.79 -9.86
C ILE A 58 -29.61 -37.93 -8.33
N PRO A 59 -29.29 -39.10 -7.74
CA PRO A 59 -29.34 -39.26 -6.30
C PRO A 59 -28.41 -38.25 -5.62
N PRO A 60 -28.76 -37.75 -4.42
CA PRO A 60 -27.90 -36.84 -3.68
C PRO A 60 -26.55 -37.53 -3.45
N ARG A 61 -25.48 -36.97 -4.04
CA ARG A 61 -24.13 -37.44 -3.76
C ARG A 61 -23.91 -37.30 -2.25
N PRO A 62 -23.47 -38.37 -1.54
CA PRO A 62 -23.13 -38.28 -0.14
C PRO A 62 -22.20 -37.08 0.05
N GLY A 63 -22.65 -36.13 0.88
CA GLY A 63 -21.95 -34.87 1.09
C GLY A 63 -20.50 -35.15 1.43
N ILE A 64 -19.58 -34.56 0.68
CA ILE A 64 -18.19 -34.48 1.10
C ILE A 64 -18.23 -33.71 2.41
N ALA A 65 -18.18 -34.43 3.53
CA ALA A 65 -18.06 -33.87 4.86
C ALA A 65 -16.66 -33.25 4.93
N GLY A 66 -16.52 -32.04 4.37
CA GLY A 66 -15.31 -31.27 4.45
C GLY A 66 -15.06 -30.92 5.91
N ILE A 67 -13.93 -31.36 6.43
CA ILE A 67 -13.46 -30.93 7.75
C ILE A 67 -13.03 -29.47 7.60
N ILE A 68 -13.87 -28.54 8.07
CA ILE A 68 -13.50 -27.12 8.14
C ILE A 68 -12.67 -26.93 9.42
N ILE A 69 -11.35 -26.95 9.29
CA ILE A 69 -10.45 -26.58 10.37
C ILE A 69 -10.51 -25.05 10.53
N THR A 70 -11.41 -24.58 11.40
CA THR A 70 -11.47 -23.17 11.80
C THR A 70 -10.55 -22.95 12.99
N GLY A 71 -9.49 -22.18 12.77
CA GLY A 71 -8.60 -21.70 13.83
C GLY A 71 -9.01 -20.31 14.32
N PRO A 72 -8.48 -19.86 15.47
CA PRO A 72 -8.65 -18.48 15.91
C PRO A 72 -8.09 -17.52 14.85
N LYS A 73 -8.75 -16.36 14.69
CA LYS A 73 -8.32 -15.30 13.78
C LYS A 73 -6.90 -14.85 14.17
N ILE A 74 -5.96 -14.96 13.23
CA ILE A 74 -4.58 -14.47 13.43
C ILE A 74 -4.61 -12.96 13.23
N GLU A 75 -4.44 -12.20 14.31
CA GLU A 75 -4.35 -10.75 14.25
C GLU A 75 -2.90 -10.28 14.11
N PRO A 76 -2.63 -9.22 13.32
CA PRO A 76 -1.30 -8.65 13.20
C PRO A 76 -0.85 -8.04 14.53
N VAL A 77 0.37 -8.35 14.93
CA VAL A 77 0.97 -7.85 16.16
C VAL A 77 1.67 -6.52 15.90
N TYR A 78 1.31 -5.49 16.66
CA TYR A 78 1.90 -4.15 16.53
C TYR A 78 2.71 -3.79 17.77
N PHE A 79 3.97 -3.44 17.55
CA PHE A 79 4.80 -2.75 18.51
C PHE A 79 4.46 -1.25 18.50
N LYS A 80 3.76 -0.79 19.55
CA LYS A 80 3.25 0.59 19.68
C LYS A 80 3.23 1.02 21.14
N ILE A 81 3.08 2.33 21.39
CA ILE A 81 2.80 2.85 22.73
C ILE A 81 1.50 2.23 23.25
N ASP A 82 1.55 1.74 24.48
CA ASP A 82 0.41 1.22 25.20
C ASP A 82 -0.34 2.35 25.89
N VAL A 83 -1.36 2.86 25.21
CA VAL A 83 -2.22 3.94 25.71
C VAL A 83 -3.10 3.53 26.88
N GLN A 84 -3.21 2.24 27.19
CA GLN A 84 -3.99 1.75 28.32
C GLN A 84 -3.19 1.75 29.63
N ARG A 85 -1.87 1.96 29.57
CA ARG A 85 -1.00 1.98 30.75
C ARG A 85 -1.24 3.24 31.58
N ALA A 86 -1.43 3.04 32.88
CA ALA A 86 -1.61 4.14 33.82
C ALA A 86 -0.37 5.06 33.87
N GLY A 87 -0.60 6.37 34.01
CA GLY A 87 0.46 7.36 34.16
C GLY A 87 1.14 7.80 32.85
N LEU A 88 0.69 7.32 31.69
CA LEU A 88 1.17 7.75 30.39
C LEU A 88 0.83 9.24 30.15
N ARG A 89 1.84 10.06 29.86
CA ARG A 89 1.66 11.48 29.55
C ARG A 89 1.89 11.76 28.07
N LYS A 90 1.02 12.60 27.50
CA LYS A 90 1.21 13.16 26.16
C LYS A 90 2.21 14.32 26.24
N LEU A 91 3.11 14.39 25.28
CA LEU A 91 4.02 15.54 25.15
C LEU A 91 3.31 16.63 24.34
N ASP A 92 3.12 17.82 24.88
CA ASP A 92 2.57 18.93 24.11
C ASP A 92 3.68 19.60 23.30
N TRP A 93 3.58 19.54 21.96
CA TRP A 93 4.57 20.13 21.08
C TRP A 93 4.55 21.66 21.13
N ASP A 94 3.36 22.26 21.20
CA ASP A 94 3.20 23.71 21.20
C ASP A 94 3.69 24.30 22.52
N GLU A 95 3.53 23.57 23.63
CA GLU A 95 4.16 23.90 24.90
C GLU A 95 5.69 23.99 24.74
N ILE A 96 6.35 22.96 24.20
CA ILE A 96 7.81 22.97 24.01
C ILE A 96 8.24 24.16 23.15
N VAL A 97 7.54 24.41 22.04
CA VAL A 97 7.83 25.54 21.14
C VAL A 97 7.70 26.88 21.86
N ALA A 98 6.75 27.02 22.79
CA ALA A 98 6.59 28.24 23.57
C ALA A 98 7.76 28.47 24.55
N TRP A 99 8.30 27.40 25.13
CA TRP A 99 9.46 27.46 26.03
C TRP A 99 10.78 27.68 25.29
N ASP A 100 11.02 26.92 24.22
CA ASP A 100 12.27 26.94 23.47
C ASP A 100 12.06 26.54 22.00
N ARG A 101 12.00 27.54 21.12
CA ARG A 101 11.78 27.38 19.68
C ARG A 101 12.94 26.70 18.96
N THR A 102 14.11 26.67 19.58
CA THR A 102 15.35 26.19 18.97
C THR A 102 15.85 24.90 19.56
N ALA A 103 15.09 24.31 20.48
CA ALA A 103 15.50 23.11 21.19
C ALA A 103 15.87 21.96 20.25
N ASP A 104 17.09 21.45 20.45
CA ASP A 104 17.60 20.22 19.89
C ASP A 104 17.89 19.23 21.03
N VAL A 105 17.08 18.18 21.12
CA VAL A 105 17.14 17.20 22.20
C VAL A 105 17.21 15.79 21.64
N LYS A 106 18.23 15.03 22.05
CA LYS A 106 18.38 13.61 21.70
C LYS A 106 18.28 12.77 22.96
N ILE A 107 17.49 11.70 22.89
CA ILE A 107 17.29 10.78 24.02
C ILE A 107 17.63 9.37 23.55
N ARG A 108 18.55 8.72 24.27
CA ARG A 108 18.82 7.29 24.13
C ARG A 108 18.03 6.57 25.22
N ALA A 109 17.28 5.53 24.85
CA ALA A 109 16.55 4.76 25.84
C ALA A 109 16.58 3.28 25.53
N THR A 110 16.31 2.47 26.55
CA THR A 110 16.21 1.02 26.43
C THR A 110 14.79 0.59 26.78
N ILE A 111 14.22 -0.25 25.93
CA ILE A 111 12.91 -0.85 26.14
C ILE A 111 13.11 -2.18 26.85
N THR A 112 12.57 -2.27 28.06
CA THR A 112 12.62 -3.45 28.93
C THR A 112 11.60 -4.51 28.52
N ASP A 113 11.66 -5.68 29.13
CA ASP A 113 10.78 -6.82 28.79
C ASP A 113 9.30 -6.55 29.07
N ASP A 114 8.97 -5.66 29.99
CA ASP A 114 7.62 -5.20 30.29
C ASP A 114 7.17 -4.03 29.40
N GLY A 115 8.01 -3.62 28.44
CA GLY A 115 7.75 -2.54 27.51
C GLY A 115 7.99 -1.13 28.06
N SER A 116 8.48 -0.98 29.28
CA SER A 116 8.84 0.33 29.84
C SER A 116 10.07 0.92 29.14
N LEU A 117 10.15 2.25 29.12
CA LEU A 117 11.36 2.97 28.72
C LEU A 117 12.23 3.27 29.94
N VAL A 118 13.51 2.92 29.84
CA VAL A 118 14.52 3.20 30.86
C VAL A 118 15.69 3.94 30.22
N PHE A 119 16.09 5.04 30.84
CA PHE A 119 17.26 5.85 30.48
C PHE A 119 17.66 6.73 31.66
N ASP A 120 18.92 7.17 31.67
CA ASP A 120 19.47 8.12 32.63
C ASP A 120 19.39 9.56 32.08
N GLU A 121 18.76 10.46 32.82
CA GLU A 121 18.54 11.85 32.38
C GLU A 121 19.85 12.66 32.24
N VAL A 122 20.94 12.23 32.88
CA VAL A 122 22.25 12.89 32.82
C VAL A 122 23.08 12.37 31.66
N THR A 123 23.12 11.05 31.46
CA THR A 123 24.02 10.45 30.45
C THR A 123 23.35 10.17 29.11
N ASP A 124 22.05 9.92 29.09
CA ASP A 124 21.33 9.51 27.88
C ASP A 124 20.54 10.63 27.20
N VAL A 125 20.41 11.79 27.85
CA VAL A 125 19.74 12.98 27.31
C VAL A 125 20.79 14.02 26.89
N TYR A 126 20.91 14.25 25.59
CA TYR A 126 21.80 15.25 25.02
C TYR A 126 20.99 16.47 24.57
N CYS A 127 21.19 17.62 25.23
CA CYS A 127 20.43 18.86 25.01
C CYS A 127 21.32 20.12 25.19
N PRO A 128 22.32 20.35 24.33
CA PRO A 128 23.29 21.43 24.50
C PRO A 128 22.59 22.80 24.47
N GLY A 129 22.64 23.55 25.57
CA GLY A 129 22.00 24.87 25.67
C GLY A 129 20.48 24.85 25.88
N HIS A 130 19.84 23.69 25.92
CA HIS A 130 18.37 23.52 25.93
C HIS A 130 17.88 22.70 27.14
N THR A 131 18.49 22.90 28.32
CA THR A 131 18.24 22.07 29.52
C THR A 131 16.77 22.06 29.97
N SER A 132 16.06 23.19 29.86
CA SER A 132 14.64 23.27 30.23
C SER A 132 13.77 22.39 29.35
N ALA A 133 13.92 22.52 28.02
CA ALA A 133 13.20 21.69 27.05
C ALA A 133 13.59 20.20 27.19
N GLY A 134 14.90 19.92 27.36
CA GLY A 134 15.42 18.57 27.58
C GLY A 134 14.78 17.89 28.79
N ARG A 135 14.69 18.58 29.92
CA ARG A 135 14.06 18.08 31.15
C ARG A 135 12.56 17.82 30.97
N ILE A 136 11.82 18.72 30.32
CA ILE A 136 10.38 18.54 30.06
C ILE A 136 10.16 17.30 29.18
N ILE A 137 10.87 17.22 28.04
CA ILE A 137 10.77 16.11 27.11
C ILE A 137 11.14 14.79 27.81
N ALA A 138 12.27 14.75 28.52
CA ALA A 138 12.70 13.58 29.25
C ALA A 138 11.66 13.12 30.28
N SER A 139 11.10 14.05 31.08
CA SER A 139 10.10 13.73 32.10
C SER A 139 8.83 13.07 31.53
N VAL A 140 8.42 13.47 30.31
CA VAL A 140 7.25 12.91 29.64
C VAL A 140 7.59 11.60 28.94
N VAL A 141 8.69 11.54 28.19
CA VAL A 141 9.13 10.32 27.48
C VAL A 141 9.37 9.17 28.45
N LYS A 142 9.84 9.44 29.67
CA LYS A 142 9.99 8.45 30.74
C LYS A 142 8.69 7.77 31.15
N THR A 143 7.54 8.42 30.93
CA THR A 143 6.21 7.84 31.21
C THR A 143 5.71 6.94 30.08
N TRP A 144 6.35 6.96 28.91
CA TRP A 144 5.92 6.17 27.79
C TRP A 144 6.26 4.70 27.99
N ALA A 145 5.32 3.85 27.63
CA ALA A 145 5.46 2.41 27.65
C ALA A 145 4.92 1.82 26.35
N TYR A 146 5.53 0.73 25.91
CA TYR A 146 5.20 0.05 24.67
C TYR A 146 4.57 -1.31 24.95
N THR A 147 3.80 -1.80 23.99
CA THR A 147 3.40 -3.21 23.95
C THR A 147 4.65 -4.11 23.97
N PRO A 148 4.70 -5.17 24.79
CA PRO A 148 5.93 -5.93 25.11
C PRO A 148 6.35 -6.93 24.02
N TYR A 149 6.45 -6.47 22.76
CA TYR A 149 6.80 -7.30 21.60
C TYR A 149 8.24 -7.10 21.09
N LYS A 150 8.87 -5.98 21.43
CA LYS A 150 10.26 -5.68 21.10
C LYS A 150 10.99 -5.12 22.32
N THR A 151 12.29 -5.36 22.39
CA THR A 151 13.18 -4.89 23.46
C THR A 151 14.49 -4.40 22.86
N GLY A 152 15.26 -3.63 23.64
CA GLY A 152 16.55 -3.08 23.21
C GLY A 152 16.54 -1.57 23.06
N THR A 153 17.55 -1.03 22.37
CA THR A 153 17.78 0.42 22.33
C THR A 153 16.89 1.10 21.29
N ILE A 154 16.23 2.18 21.70
CA ILE A 154 15.51 3.13 20.86
C ILE A 154 16.13 4.52 21.06
N ARG A 155 16.15 5.33 20.00
CA ARG A 155 16.66 6.70 20.10
C ARG A 155 15.64 7.67 19.53
N PHE A 156 15.51 8.80 20.19
CA PHE A 156 14.65 9.91 19.77
C PHE A 156 15.51 11.13 19.52
N TRP A 157 15.15 11.89 18.49
CA TRP A 157 15.71 13.20 18.20
C TRP A 157 14.57 14.18 17.96
N PHE A 158 14.42 15.12 18.88
CA PHE A 158 13.44 16.20 18.87
C PHE A 158 14.15 17.45 18.35
N ASN A 159 13.82 17.85 17.13
CA ASN A 159 14.35 19.04 16.49
C ASN A 159 13.21 20.06 16.35
N VAL A 160 13.09 20.95 17.33
CA VAL A 160 11.94 21.87 17.46
C VAL A 160 11.97 22.96 16.39
N ALA A 161 13.16 23.41 15.99
CA ALA A 161 13.34 24.43 14.95
C ALA A 161 13.02 23.94 13.53
N SER A 162 12.95 22.62 13.32
CA SER A 162 12.78 22.05 11.99
C SER A 162 11.41 22.38 11.40
N THR A 163 11.42 22.88 10.16
CA THR A 163 10.21 23.07 9.34
C THR A 163 9.74 21.77 8.67
N GLY A 164 10.60 20.74 8.66
CA GLY A 164 10.32 19.42 8.08
C GLY A 164 10.17 18.34 9.16
N GLN A 165 11.14 17.43 9.23
CA GLN A 165 11.14 16.38 10.24
C GLN A 165 11.51 16.96 11.60
N LYS A 166 10.52 16.94 12.50
CA LYS A 166 10.60 17.47 13.86
C LYS A 166 10.93 16.38 14.88
N LEU A 167 10.49 15.15 14.63
CA LEU A 167 10.84 13.98 15.43
C LEU A 167 11.45 12.90 14.53
N THR A 168 12.63 12.43 14.91
CA THR A 168 13.24 11.23 14.33
C THR A 168 13.32 10.14 15.40
N ILE A 169 12.88 8.93 15.04
CA ILE A 169 12.95 7.74 15.90
C ILE A 169 13.81 6.70 15.19
N ASP A 170 14.87 6.26 15.86
CA ASP A 170 15.73 5.16 15.41
C ASP A 170 15.35 3.87 16.14
N VAL A 171 14.76 2.95 15.40
CA VAL A 171 14.27 1.65 15.89
C VAL A 171 15.23 0.50 15.59
N ARG A 172 16.39 0.74 14.96
CA ARG A 172 17.29 -0.34 14.50
C ARG A 172 17.94 -1.12 15.65
N GLY A 173 18.00 -0.52 16.84
CA GLY A 173 18.45 -1.18 18.06
C GLY A 173 17.40 -2.10 18.70
N LEU A 174 16.17 -2.11 18.20
CA LEU A 174 15.09 -2.94 18.72
C LEU A 174 15.13 -4.34 18.13
N LYS A 175 14.98 -5.34 19.00
CA LYS A 175 14.92 -6.76 18.67
C LYS A 175 13.58 -7.32 19.10
N ARG A 176 13.12 -8.36 18.41
CA ARG A 176 11.92 -9.10 18.83
C ARG A 176 12.19 -9.74 20.19
N LYS A 177 11.22 -9.66 21.10
CA LYS A 177 11.32 -10.25 22.43
C LYS A 177 11.51 -11.78 22.34
N PRO A 178 12.38 -12.40 23.16
CA PRO A 178 12.47 -13.85 23.26
C PRO A 178 11.11 -14.46 23.62
N GLY A 179 10.67 -15.47 22.86
CA GLY A 179 9.38 -16.15 23.09
C GLY A 179 8.28 -15.81 22.08
N ILE A 180 8.46 -14.80 21.23
CA ILE A 180 7.53 -14.55 20.11
C ILE A 180 7.98 -15.38 18.91
N PRO A 181 7.14 -16.31 18.39
CA PRO A 181 7.50 -17.15 17.25
C PRO A 181 7.98 -16.34 16.04
N GLY A 182 9.01 -16.84 15.36
CA GLY A 182 9.56 -16.23 14.13
C GLY A 182 8.49 -15.96 13.05
N LYS A 183 7.52 -16.87 12.94
CA LYS A 183 6.39 -16.83 11.99
C LYS A 183 5.38 -15.69 12.23
N ILE A 184 5.40 -15.04 13.40
CA ILE A 184 4.49 -13.93 13.71
C ILE A 184 5.23 -12.62 13.44
N ASP A 185 4.77 -11.86 12.46
CA ASP A 185 5.34 -10.55 12.17
C ASP A 185 4.94 -9.50 13.21
N VAL A 186 5.91 -8.68 13.59
CA VAL A 186 5.72 -7.59 14.57
C VAL A 186 6.00 -6.26 13.89
N PHE A 187 4.93 -5.57 13.52
CA PHE A 187 4.97 -4.30 12.81
C PHE A 187 5.16 -3.13 13.76
N ASN A 188 5.81 -2.05 13.30
CA ASN A 188 5.89 -0.79 14.06
C ASN A 188 4.58 -0.01 13.88
N GLY A 189 3.89 0.29 14.98
CA GLY A 189 2.67 1.10 15.02
C GLY A 189 2.94 2.54 15.45
N LEU A 190 2.13 3.05 16.38
CA LEU A 190 2.30 4.38 16.97
C LEU A 190 3.48 4.37 17.95
N LEU A 191 4.60 4.99 17.58
CA LEU A 191 5.83 4.97 18.39
C LEU A 191 6.04 6.21 19.28
N TYR A 192 5.17 7.21 19.17
CA TYR A 192 5.26 8.49 19.87
C TYR A 192 3.87 8.93 20.32
N TYR A 193 3.80 9.68 21.41
CA TYR A 193 2.54 10.21 21.94
C TYR A 193 2.67 11.71 22.21
N ILE A 194 2.56 12.48 21.13
CA ILE A 194 2.83 13.92 21.10
C ILE A 194 1.61 14.64 20.53
N ASP A 195 1.19 15.73 21.18
CA ASP A 195 0.14 16.63 20.70
C ASP A 195 0.71 17.73 19.81
N GLY A 196 -0.09 18.26 18.89
CA GLY A 196 0.37 19.32 17.98
C GLY A 196 1.40 18.87 16.93
N LEU A 197 1.82 17.60 16.95
CA LEU A 197 2.77 17.04 15.99
C LEU A 197 2.09 16.13 14.96
N SER A 198 2.22 16.49 13.68
CA SER A 198 1.59 15.72 12.60
C SER A 198 2.46 14.56 12.12
N ARG A 199 1.84 13.48 11.62
CA ARG A 199 2.56 12.27 11.20
C ARG A 199 3.62 12.51 10.12
N ARG A 200 3.41 13.49 9.25
CA ARG A 200 4.38 13.85 8.19
C ARG A 200 5.66 14.47 8.74
N ASP A 201 5.60 15.02 9.96
CA ASP A 201 6.73 15.65 10.63
C ASP A 201 7.56 14.62 11.43
N VAL A 202 7.16 13.34 11.40
CA VAL A 202 7.79 12.26 12.15
C VAL A 202 8.43 11.23 11.22
N ASN A 203 9.71 10.96 11.44
CA ASN A 203 10.45 9.90 10.76
C ASN A 203 10.70 8.73 11.71
N SER A 204 9.84 7.71 11.63
CA SER A 204 9.87 6.54 12.54
C SER A 204 10.95 5.50 12.22
N ASN A 205 11.71 5.66 11.13
CA ASN A 205 12.77 4.74 10.71
C ASN A 205 14.08 5.51 10.40
N GLY A 206 14.26 6.68 11.00
CA GLY A 206 15.43 7.51 10.76
C GLY A 206 16.67 7.04 11.54
N ILE A 207 17.78 7.73 11.31
CA ILE A 207 19.05 7.45 11.97
C ILE A 207 19.34 8.60 12.92
N VAL A 208 19.44 8.31 14.22
CA VAL A 208 19.83 9.28 15.24
C VAL A 208 21.28 9.04 15.65
N ARG A 209 22.11 10.09 15.51
CA ARG A 209 23.53 10.09 15.93
C ARG A 209 23.70 10.99 17.14
N PHE A 210 24.40 10.50 18.15
CA PHE A 210 24.79 11.24 19.36
C PHE A 210 26.15 11.89 19.12
#